data_AF-A0A9W9Z4I5-F1
#
_entry.id   AF-A0A9W9Z4I5-F1
#
_cell.length_a   1.000
_cell.length_b   1.000
_cell.length_c   1.000
_cell.angle_alpha   90.00
_cell.angle_beta   90.00
_cell.angle_gamma   90.00
#
_symmetry.space_group_name_H-M   'P 1'
#
loop_
_entity.id
_entity.type
_entity.pdbx_description
1 polymer ?
#
loop_
_entity_poly.entity_id
_entity_poly.type
_entity_poly.pdbx_seq_one_letter_code
_entity_poly.pdbx_strand_id
1 'polypeptide(L)'
;MHLGVIALCVPRIYILIKTFTEGSVLNGLNPKHFKAIFDNWMEECPCCSVFLNVVTLSCFVVTLWAIGDDTERNGLSPRDIAALPAVIFLLLYAFYLIECYRAATRRYLSIVKQESAMAYIEAVRQQSPVILFKATGWHYEQKQRMIPYRDARGKLRERIESHQERVVTFDESEKFSFTRWTDITELPEGLENSSLTRMEIKKEFHFADEPTKNLFTNLSHAFQARNRHRDRYMDYEEELVIDGIKDHVVAYIDPLKREWWIVSTWYWIFSALMISWIYRWMIVRRTRQLSVTILKQVEVCF
;
A
#
# COMPACT_ATOMS: atom_id res chain seq x y z
N MET A 1 21.27 -12.38 -25.74
CA MET A 1 20.07 -11.59 -25.39
C MET A 1 19.52 -11.83 -23.97
N HIS A 2 20.22 -12.56 -23.08
CA HIS A 2 19.74 -12.84 -21.70
C HIS A 2 20.53 -12.14 -20.57
N LEU A 3 21.64 -11.47 -20.85
CA LEU A 3 22.47 -10.79 -19.85
C LEU A 3 22.05 -9.34 -19.56
N GLY A 4 21.27 -8.71 -20.45
CA GLY A 4 20.81 -7.31 -20.29
C GLY A 4 19.71 -7.12 -19.25
N VAL A 5 18.89 -8.16 -18.99
CA VAL A 5 17.78 -8.10 -18.02
C VAL A 5 18.30 -8.21 -16.57
N ILE A 6 19.40 -8.93 -16.37
CA ILE A 6 20.02 -9.10 -15.04
C ILE A 6 20.71 -7.80 -14.61
N ALA A 7 21.37 -7.10 -15.53
CA ALA A 7 22.08 -5.84 -15.24
C ALA A 7 21.13 -4.67 -14.87
N LEU A 8 19.87 -4.70 -15.32
CA LEU A 8 18.84 -3.72 -14.94
C LEU A 8 18.17 -4.01 -13.59
N CYS A 9 18.32 -5.22 -13.04
CA CYS A 9 17.71 -5.60 -11.75
C CYS A 9 18.59 -5.26 -10.54
N VAL A 10 19.92 -5.30 -10.66
CA VAL A 10 20.85 -5.12 -9.52
C VAL A 10 20.75 -3.74 -8.84
N PRO A 11 20.61 -2.60 -9.56
CA PRO A 11 20.45 -1.30 -8.91
C PRO A 11 19.09 -1.14 -8.20
N ARG A 12 18.05 -1.83 -8.69
CA ARG A 12 16.70 -1.80 -8.10
C ARG A 12 16.58 -2.66 -6.85
N ILE A 13 17.33 -3.75 -6.76
CA ILE A 13 17.45 -4.58 -5.54
C ILE A 13 18.08 -3.76 -4.38
N TYR A 14 19.02 -2.86 -4.67
CA TYR A 14 19.64 -2.00 -3.65
C TYR A 14 18.66 -0.96 -3.06
N ILE A 15 17.77 -0.41 -3.90
CA ILE A 15 16.67 0.46 -3.44
C ILE A 15 15.65 -0.34 -2.62
N LEU A 16 15.41 -1.60 -2.99
CA LEU A 16 14.54 -2.56 -2.30
C LEU A 16 15.05 -2.94 -0.90
N ILE A 17 16.37 -3.06 -0.71
CA ILE A 17 16.97 -3.33 0.62
C ILE A 17 16.89 -2.09 1.51
N LYS A 18 17.12 -0.90 0.95
CA LYS A 18 17.09 0.37 1.71
C LYS A 18 15.67 0.72 2.20
N THR A 19 14.65 0.46 1.39
CA THR A 19 13.23 0.57 1.80
C THR A 19 12.80 -0.56 2.75
N PHE A 20 13.51 -1.69 2.79
CA PHE A 20 13.22 -2.81 3.69
C PHE A 20 13.69 -2.58 5.13
N THR A 21 14.78 -1.83 5.33
CA THR A 21 15.35 -1.55 6.67
C THR A 21 14.60 -0.48 7.45
N GLU A 22 13.83 0.39 6.78
CA GLU A 22 13.02 1.45 7.41
C GLU A 22 11.60 0.99 7.77
N GLY A 23 11.43 -0.29 8.11
CA GLY A 23 10.16 -0.95 8.39
C GLY A 23 9.40 -0.51 9.66
N SER A 24 9.76 0.64 10.27
CA SER A 24 9.15 1.16 11.51
C SER A 24 8.31 2.43 11.31
N VAL A 25 8.12 2.91 10.08
CA VAL A 25 7.35 4.16 9.82
C VAL A 25 6.20 3.91 8.84
N LEU A 26 5.25 3.03 9.18
CA LEU A 26 4.01 2.85 8.41
C LEU A 26 2.72 3.17 9.18
N ASN A 27 2.83 3.61 10.44
CA ASN A 27 1.65 3.98 11.26
C ASN A 27 1.09 5.38 10.95
N GLY A 28 1.62 6.09 9.94
CA GLY A 28 1.19 7.45 9.59
C GLY A 28 1.33 7.80 8.11
N LEU A 29 1.37 6.81 7.22
CA LEU A 29 1.55 7.09 5.78
C LEU A 29 0.24 7.55 5.13
N ASN A 30 0.34 8.72 4.49
CA ASN A 30 -0.71 9.38 3.72
C ASN A 30 -1.41 8.39 2.75
N PRO A 31 -2.76 8.41 2.67
CA PRO A 31 -3.54 7.49 1.82
C PRO A 31 -3.12 7.49 0.34
N LYS A 32 -2.64 8.62 -0.20
CA LYS A 32 -2.11 8.70 -1.57
C LYS A 32 -0.85 7.87 -1.77
N HIS A 33 -0.02 7.78 -0.73
CA HIS A 33 1.21 7.00 -0.73
C HIS A 33 0.92 5.50 -0.63
N PHE A 34 -0.11 5.10 0.14
CA PHE A 34 -0.54 3.70 0.20
C PHE A 34 -1.09 3.22 -1.15
N LYS A 35 -1.91 4.05 -1.82
CA LYS A 35 -2.41 3.77 -3.16
C LYS A 35 -1.27 3.65 -4.18
N ALA A 36 -0.34 4.62 -4.20
CA ALA A 36 0.82 4.58 -5.09
C ALA A 36 1.75 3.39 -4.81
N ILE A 37 1.99 3.04 -3.54
CA ILE A 37 2.78 1.85 -3.18
C ILE A 37 2.08 0.58 -3.64
N PHE A 38 0.77 0.45 -3.43
CA PHE A 38 0.04 -0.78 -3.73
C PHE A 38 -0.18 -0.98 -5.24
N ASP A 39 -0.48 0.11 -5.96
CA ASP A 39 -0.70 0.10 -7.40
C ASP A 39 0.64 -0.10 -8.14
N ASN A 40 1.73 0.58 -7.73
CA ASN A 40 3.06 0.33 -8.30
C ASN A 40 3.60 -1.07 -7.95
N TRP A 41 3.32 -1.59 -6.76
CA TRP A 41 3.91 -2.87 -6.32
C TRP A 41 3.24 -4.10 -6.94
N MET A 42 1.94 -4.05 -7.26
CA MET A 42 1.28 -5.13 -8.02
C MET A 42 1.75 -5.19 -9.48
N GLU A 43 2.16 -4.07 -10.07
CA GLU A 43 2.72 -4.03 -11.43
C GLU A 43 4.23 -4.37 -11.48
N GLU A 44 4.99 -4.07 -10.42
CA GLU A 44 6.45 -4.17 -10.45
C GLU A 44 7.05 -5.56 -10.18
N CYS A 45 6.32 -6.55 -9.66
CA CYS A 45 6.93 -7.83 -9.24
C CYS A 45 6.29 -9.18 -9.63
N PRO A 46 5.45 -9.32 -10.69
CA PRO A 46 5.19 -10.66 -11.23
C PRO A 46 6.50 -11.29 -11.74
N CYS A 47 7.39 -10.52 -12.38
CA CYS A 47 8.64 -11.04 -12.93
C CYS A 47 9.60 -11.58 -11.87
N CYS A 48 9.76 -10.89 -10.73
CA CYS A 48 10.66 -11.34 -9.66
C CYS A 48 10.11 -12.58 -8.94
N SER A 49 8.81 -12.62 -8.68
CA SER A 49 8.17 -13.81 -8.09
C SER A 49 8.18 -14.99 -9.07
N VAL A 50 7.89 -14.76 -10.35
CA VAL A 50 7.97 -15.79 -11.40
C VAL A 50 9.40 -16.29 -11.58
N PHE A 51 10.39 -15.40 -11.62
CA PHE A 51 11.81 -15.79 -11.70
C PHE A 51 12.21 -16.65 -10.49
N LEU A 52 11.86 -16.24 -9.27
CA LEU A 52 12.13 -17.01 -8.07
C LEU A 52 11.45 -18.38 -8.10
N ASN A 53 10.20 -18.47 -8.55
CA ASN A 53 9.50 -19.74 -8.74
C ASN A 53 10.20 -20.63 -9.77
N VAL A 54 10.62 -20.08 -10.92
CA VAL A 54 11.31 -20.83 -11.99
C VAL A 54 12.65 -21.38 -11.51
N VAL A 55 13.44 -20.58 -10.80
CA VAL A 55 14.73 -21.02 -10.24
C VAL A 55 14.53 -22.04 -9.12
N THR A 56 13.52 -21.86 -8.27
CA THR A 56 13.21 -22.83 -7.21
C THR A 56 12.74 -24.16 -7.80
N LEU A 57 11.89 -24.12 -8.83
CA LEU A 57 11.40 -25.31 -9.52
C LEU A 57 12.52 -26.04 -10.29
N SER A 58 13.45 -25.30 -10.92
CA SER A 58 14.58 -25.93 -11.60
C SER A 58 15.51 -26.65 -10.62
N CYS A 59 15.80 -26.06 -9.45
CA CYS A 59 16.56 -26.73 -8.39
C CYS A 59 15.83 -27.97 -7.86
N PHE A 60 14.51 -27.93 -7.74
CA PHE A 60 13.71 -29.09 -7.36
C PHE A 60 13.80 -30.24 -8.38
N VAL A 61 13.65 -29.93 -9.68
CA VAL A 61 13.77 -30.92 -10.76
C VAL A 61 15.17 -31.53 -10.82
N VAL A 62 16.22 -30.72 -10.68
CA VAL A 62 17.61 -31.21 -10.62
C VAL A 62 17.82 -32.13 -9.42
N THR A 63 17.23 -31.80 -8.27
CA THR A 63 17.29 -32.64 -7.06
C THR A 63 16.58 -33.98 -7.28
N LEU A 64 15.38 -33.99 -7.87
CA LEU A 64 14.66 -35.22 -8.18
C LEU A 64 15.41 -36.09 -9.20
N TRP A 65 15.98 -35.48 -10.24
CA TRP A 65 16.80 -36.17 -11.22
C TRP A 65 18.03 -36.80 -10.58
N ALA A 66 18.75 -36.06 -9.72
CA ALA A 66 19.94 -36.56 -9.03
C ALA A 66 19.66 -37.70 -8.04
N ILE A 67 18.46 -37.75 -7.45
CA ILE A 67 18.04 -38.84 -6.54
C ILE A 67 17.62 -40.09 -7.34
N GLY A 68 16.91 -39.90 -8.45
CA GLY A 68 16.36 -40.97 -9.28
C GLY A 68 17.35 -41.59 -10.27
N ASP A 69 18.49 -40.96 -10.52
CA ASP A 69 19.53 -41.47 -11.42
C ASP A 69 20.49 -42.41 -10.66
N ASP A 70 20.44 -43.70 -11.01
CA ASP A 70 21.34 -44.75 -10.52
C ASP A 70 22.60 -44.91 -11.39
N THR A 71 22.78 -44.08 -12.44
CA THR A 71 23.92 -44.23 -13.34
C THR A 71 25.23 -43.72 -12.72
N GLU A 72 26.19 -44.62 -12.53
CA GLU A 72 27.54 -44.26 -12.12
C GLU A 72 28.31 -43.63 -13.31
N ARG A 73 28.71 -42.36 -13.17
CA ARG A 73 29.62 -41.68 -14.10
C ARG A 73 30.88 -41.26 -13.36
N ASN A 74 32.04 -41.76 -13.80
CA ASN A 74 33.37 -41.37 -13.30
C ASN A 74 33.56 -41.56 -11.77
N GLY A 75 32.96 -42.59 -11.17
CA GLY A 75 33.15 -42.91 -9.73
C GLY A 75 32.45 -41.97 -8.75
N LEU A 76 31.60 -41.05 -9.25
CA LEU A 76 30.74 -40.21 -8.45
C LEU A 76 29.29 -40.56 -8.78
N SER A 77 28.50 -40.93 -7.78
CA SER A 77 27.07 -41.14 -7.99
C SER A 77 26.37 -39.78 -8.02
N PRO A 78 25.38 -39.55 -8.90
CA PRO A 78 24.56 -38.32 -8.88
C PRO A 78 23.94 -38.03 -7.50
N ARG A 79 23.71 -39.08 -6.71
CA ARG A 79 23.21 -39.02 -5.33
C ARG A 79 24.15 -38.31 -4.36
N ASP A 80 25.47 -38.45 -4.53
CA ASP A 80 26.46 -37.79 -3.67
C ASP A 80 26.47 -36.27 -3.86
N ILE A 81 26.03 -35.80 -5.03
CA ILE A 81 25.96 -34.38 -5.39
C ILE A 81 24.56 -33.79 -5.08
N ALA A 82 23.55 -34.64 -4.89
CA ALA A 82 22.14 -34.24 -4.70
C ALA A 82 21.90 -33.36 -3.46
N ALA A 83 22.78 -33.41 -2.45
CA ALA A 83 22.68 -32.57 -1.25
C ALA A 83 22.81 -31.07 -1.57
N LEU A 84 23.66 -30.70 -2.53
CA LEU A 84 23.89 -29.30 -2.90
C LEU A 84 22.66 -28.61 -3.53
N PRO A 85 22.01 -29.16 -4.59
CA PRO A 85 20.79 -28.57 -5.13
C PRO A 85 19.62 -28.66 -4.15
N ALA A 86 19.58 -29.67 -3.27
CA ALA A 86 18.57 -29.79 -2.22
C ALA A 86 18.66 -28.64 -1.20
N VAL A 87 19.87 -28.31 -0.71
CA VAL A 87 20.08 -27.19 0.21
C VAL A 87 19.73 -25.86 -0.46
N ILE A 88 20.15 -25.66 -1.72
CA ILE A 88 19.81 -24.46 -2.49
C ILE A 88 18.28 -24.33 -2.67
N PHE A 89 17.59 -25.43 -2.99
CA PHE A 89 16.14 -25.47 -3.08
C PHE A 89 15.47 -25.04 -1.76
N LEU A 90 15.91 -25.59 -0.62
CA LEU A 90 15.34 -25.24 0.69
C LEU A 90 15.52 -23.75 1.01
N LEU A 91 16.70 -23.18 0.73
CA LEU A 91 16.97 -21.76 0.95
C LEU A 91 16.11 -20.86 0.05
N LEU A 92 16.00 -21.20 -1.24
CA LEU A 92 15.17 -20.44 -2.19
C LEU A 92 13.68 -20.54 -1.84
N TYR A 93 13.22 -21.73 -1.42
CA TYR A 93 11.85 -21.95 -0.97
C TYR A 93 11.53 -21.13 0.29
N ALA A 94 12.44 -21.10 1.26
CA ALA A 94 12.27 -20.26 2.45
C ALA A 94 12.20 -18.76 2.10
N PHE A 95 13.08 -18.29 1.23
CA PHE A 95 13.05 -16.91 0.75
C PHE A 95 11.74 -16.57 0.00
N TYR A 96 11.26 -17.50 -0.82
CA TYR A 96 9.97 -17.39 -1.48
C TYR A 96 8.80 -17.29 -0.48
N LEU A 97 8.78 -18.10 0.58
CA LEU A 97 7.71 -18.03 1.58
C LEU A 97 7.72 -16.70 2.33
N ILE A 98 8.89 -16.13 2.59
CA ILE A 98 9.03 -14.79 3.19
C ILE A 98 8.47 -13.72 2.24
N GLU A 99 8.76 -13.81 0.94
CA GLU A 99 8.17 -12.93 -0.07
C GLU A 99 6.64 -13.05 -0.07
N CYS A 100 6.12 -14.28 -0.09
CA CYS A 100 4.68 -14.53 -0.06
C CYS A 100 4.02 -14.06 1.23
N TYR A 101 4.71 -14.14 2.37
CA TYR A 101 4.24 -13.62 3.65
C TYR A 101 4.11 -12.09 3.63
N ARG A 102 5.08 -11.41 3.02
CA ARG A 102 5.12 -9.94 2.93
C ARG A 102 4.27 -9.38 1.78
N ALA A 103 3.71 -10.26 0.94
CA ALA A 103 2.99 -9.85 -0.25
C ALA A 103 1.74 -9.02 0.04
N ALA A 104 1.54 -8.00 -0.78
CA ALA A 104 0.39 -7.10 -0.74
C ALA A 104 -0.94 -7.87 -0.91
N THR A 105 -0.98 -8.89 -1.76
CA THR A 105 -2.16 -9.76 -1.96
C THR A 105 -2.63 -10.43 -0.66
N ARG A 106 -1.71 -10.80 0.23
CA ARG A 106 -2.08 -11.35 1.55
C ARG A 106 -2.76 -10.30 2.41
N ARG A 107 -2.20 -9.08 2.45
CA ARG A 107 -2.78 -7.95 3.19
C ARG A 107 -4.14 -7.57 2.62
N TYR A 108 -4.28 -7.56 1.31
CA TYR A 108 -5.55 -7.35 0.61
C TYR A 108 -6.62 -8.33 1.12
N LEU A 109 -6.33 -9.63 1.11
CA LEU A 109 -7.26 -10.65 1.60
C LEU A 109 -7.65 -10.49 3.07
N SER A 110 -6.77 -9.93 3.91
CA SER A 110 -7.08 -9.66 5.32
C SER A 110 -7.98 -8.43 5.53
N ILE A 111 -8.04 -7.52 4.55
CA ILE A 111 -8.81 -6.28 4.60
C ILE A 111 -10.18 -6.44 3.90
N VAL A 112 -10.34 -7.46 3.05
CA VAL A 112 -11.62 -7.79 2.40
C VAL A 112 -12.70 -7.93 3.46
N LYS A 113 -13.67 -7.01 3.44
CA LYS A 113 -14.84 -7.08 4.30
C LYS A 113 -15.80 -8.15 3.79
N GLN A 114 -16.46 -8.81 4.74
CA GLN A 114 -17.50 -9.80 4.44
C GLN A 114 -18.86 -9.14 4.18
N GLU A 115 -19.00 -7.86 4.50
CA GLU A 115 -20.21 -7.08 4.32
C GLU A 115 -20.36 -6.58 2.88
N SER A 116 -21.60 -6.28 2.49
CA SER A 116 -21.91 -5.70 1.18
C SER A 116 -21.29 -4.30 1.03
N ALA A 117 -20.71 -4.01 -0.13
CA ALA A 117 -20.23 -2.71 -0.52
C ALA A 117 -21.32 -1.64 -0.42
N MET A 118 -22.55 -1.99 -0.81
CA MET A 118 -23.71 -1.11 -0.72
C MET A 118 -24.09 -0.83 0.73
N ALA A 119 -24.12 -1.86 1.57
CA ALA A 119 -24.39 -1.70 3.00
C ALA A 119 -23.33 -0.81 3.68
N TYR A 120 -22.07 -0.94 3.26
CA TYR A 120 -20.99 -0.09 3.75
C TYR A 120 -21.17 1.37 3.32
N ILE A 121 -21.47 1.62 2.03
CA ILE A 121 -21.74 2.99 1.54
C ILE A 121 -22.94 3.59 2.26
N GLU A 122 -24.01 2.81 2.46
CA GLU A 122 -25.21 3.28 3.16
C GLU A 122 -24.91 3.62 4.62
N ALA A 123 -24.10 2.80 5.31
CA ALA A 123 -23.61 3.12 6.65
C ALA A 123 -22.81 4.43 6.66
N VAL A 124 -21.98 4.68 5.62
CA VAL A 124 -21.26 5.95 5.48
C VAL A 124 -22.20 7.13 5.26
N ARG A 125 -23.25 6.94 4.46
CA ARG A 125 -24.24 7.98 4.16
C ARG A 125 -25.00 8.41 5.42
N GLN A 126 -25.29 7.49 6.31
CA GLN A 126 -26.01 7.76 7.56
C GLN A 126 -25.14 8.40 8.65
N GLN A 127 -23.83 8.39 8.48
CA GLN A 127 -22.93 8.91 9.50
C GLN A 127 -22.70 10.42 9.37
N SER A 128 -22.68 11.09 10.53
CA SER A 128 -22.45 12.52 10.63
C SER A 128 -21.05 12.89 10.12
N PRO A 129 -20.93 13.90 9.24
CA PRO A 129 -19.64 14.48 8.91
C PRO A 129 -19.05 15.25 10.10
N VAL A 130 -17.73 15.36 10.14
CA VAL A 130 -16.98 16.26 11.04
C VAL A 130 -15.99 17.02 10.17
N ILE A 131 -16.15 18.33 10.07
CA ILE A 131 -15.25 19.17 9.27
C ILE A 131 -14.20 19.77 10.20
N LEU A 132 -12.93 19.58 9.84
CA LEU A 132 -11.77 20.03 10.60
C LEU A 132 -10.95 21.02 9.78
N PHE A 133 -10.58 22.12 10.43
CA PHE A 133 -9.48 22.96 10.01
C PHE A 133 -8.21 22.42 10.62
N LYS A 134 -7.19 22.13 9.81
CA LYS A 134 -5.90 21.62 10.28
C LYS A 134 -4.79 22.59 9.88
N ALA A 135 -3.96 22.98 10.83
CA ALA A 135 -2.78 23.79 10.61
C ALA A 135 -1.55 23.06 11.17
N THR A 136 -0.62 22.71 10.28
CA THR A 136 0.63 22.05 10.64
C THR A 136 1.80 23.00 10.34
N GLY A 137 2.46 23.48 11.39
CA GLY A 137 3.64 24.33 11.29
C GLY A 137 4.93 23.52 11.17
N TRP A 138 5.82 23.96 10.30
CA TRP A 138 7.09 23.27 10.07
C TRP A 138 8.20 24.21 9.60
N HIS A 139 9.44 23.77 9.80
CA HIS A 139 10.63 24.41 9.25
C HIS A 139 11.70 23.38 8.89
N TYR A 140 12.73 23.82 8.17
CA TYR A 140 13.89 23.00 7.85
C TYR A 140 14.99 23.20 8.88
N GLU A 141 15.43 22.11 9.50
CA GLU A 141 16.64 22.08 10.32
C GLU A 141 17.80 21.46 9.54
N GLN A 142 19.00 22.01 9.71
CA GLN A 142 20.19 21.39 9.15
C GLN A 142 20.68 20.29 10.09
N LYS A 143 20.65 19.05 9.61
CA LYS A 143 21.28 17.92 10.29
C LYS A 143 22.48 17.42 9.51
N GLN A 144 23.48 16.97 10.25
CA GLN A 144 24.67 16.36 9.69
C GLN A 144 24.52 14.84 9.73
N ARG A 145 24.82 14.18 8.63
CA ARG A 145 24.93 12.72 8.58
C ARG A 145 26.27 12.30 8.01
N MET A 146 26.80 11.18 8.53
CA MET A 146 27.98 10.54 7.97
C MET A 146 27.54 9.70 6.77
N ILE A 147 28.09 10.00 5.60
CA ILE A 147 27.80 9.24 4.40
C ILE A 147 29.06 8.50 3.96
N PRO A 148 28.97 7.17 3.74
CA PRO A 148 30.07 6.43 3.17
C PRO A 148 30.22 6.78 1.69
N TYR A 149 31.42 7.17 1.28
CA TYR A 149 31.81 7.36 -0.11
C TYR A 149 33.06 6.54 -0.42
N ARG A 150 33.30 6.25 -1.70
CA ARG A 150 34.53 5.58 -2.14
C ARG A 150 35.50 6.60 -2.69
N ASP A 151 36.74 6.55 -2.22
CA ASP A 151 37.81 7.36 -2.80
C ASP A 151 38.23 6.82 -4.18
N ALA A 152 39.07 7.57 -4.91
CA ALA A 152 39.59 7.17 -6.22
C ALA A 152 40.42 5.87 -6.19
N ARG A 153 40.79 5.37 -4.99
CA ARG A 153 41.49 4.11 -4.77
C ARG A 153 40.54 2.99 -4.31
N GLY A 154 39.23 3.23 -4.32
CA GLY A 154 38.18 2.25 -3.99
C GLY A 154 37.95 2.02 -2.48
N LYS A 155 38.64 2.75 -1.59
CA LYS A 155 38.50 2.59 -0.14
C LYS A 155 37.26 3.33 0.36
N LEU A 156 36.47 2.64 1.20
CA LEU A 156 35.31 3.24 1.86
C LEU A 156 35.79 4.25 2.91
N ARG A 157 35.31 5.49 2.82
CA ARG A 157 35.55 6.57 3.79
C ARG A 157 34.23 7.24 4.12
N GLU A 158 34.18 7.92 5.25
CA GLU A 158 33.00 8.69 5.64
C GLU A 158 33.25 10.17 5.43
N ARG A 159 32.23 10.89 4.94
CA ARG A 159 32.22 12.34 4.84
C ARG A 159 30.98 12.86 5.57
N ILE A 160 31.14 13.97 6.30
CA ILE A 160 30.02 14.71 6.86
C ILE A 160 29.29 15.44 5.72
N GLU A 161 28.02 15.12 5.52
CA GLU A 161 27.11 15.83 4.63
C GLU A 161 26.03 16.52 5.45
N SER A 162 25.85 17.82 5.21
CA SER A 162 24.74 18.59 5.77
C SER A 162 23.51 18.43 4.88
N HIS A 163 22.38 18.03 5.48
CA HIS A 163 21.09 17.89 4.81
C HIS A 163 20.00 18.65 5.57
N GLN A 164 18.97 19.10 4.86
CA GLN A 164 17.81 19.78 5.45
C GLN A 164 16.70 18.79 5.75
N GLU A 165 16.34 18.63 7.02
CA GLU A 165 15.22 17.79 7.44
C GLU A 165 14.02 18.67 7.80
N ARG A 166 12.82 18.31 7.31
CA ARG A 166 11.58 18.99 7.68
C ARG A 166 11.18 18.54 9.08
N VAL A 167 11.08 19.48 10.01
CA VAL A 167 10.64 19.24 11.38
C VAL A 167 9.30 19.93 11.59
N VAL A 168 8.31 19.17 12.09
CA VAL A 168 6.99 19.70 12.46
C VAL A 168 7.07 20.18 13.90
N THR A 169 6.73 21.44 14.14
CA THR A 169 6.78 22.07 15.46
C THR A 169 5.45 22.06 16.17
N PHE A 170 4.36 22.21 15.42
CA PHE A 170 3.00 22.13 15.95
C PHE A 170 2.03 21.54 14.92
N ASP A 171 1.00 20.87 15.44
CA ASP A 171 -0.13 20.38 14.68
C ASP A 171 -1.40 20.72 15.47
N GLU A 172 -2.18 21.69 14.97
CA GLU A 172 -3.42 22.15 15.61
C GLU A 172 -4.61 21.85 14.70
N SER A 173 -5.71 21.37 15.30
CA SER A 173 -6.96 21.15 14.58
C SER A 173 -8.14 21.79 15.31
N GLU A 174 -9.03 22.40 14.56
CA GLU A 174 -10.27 23.03 15.06
C GLU A 174 -11.48 22.50 14.31
N LYS A 175 -12.58 22.24 15.03
CA LYS A 175 -13.81 21.71 14.43
C LYS A 175 -14.70 22.84 13.96
N PHE A 176 -15.18 22.77 12.72
CA PHE A 176 -16.25 23.64 12.24
C PHE A 176 -17.60 23.12 12.74
N SER A 177 -18.35 23.96 13.45
CA SER A 177 -19.66 23.63 13.99
C SER A 177 -20.76 24.04 13.02
N PHE A 178 -21.60 23.09 12.63
CA PHE A 178 -22.76 23.29 11.76
C PHE A 178 -24.03 22.71 12.39
N THR A 179 -25.20 23.17 11.93
CA THR A 179 -26.49 22.83 12.56
C THR A 179 -27.16 21.64 11.87
N ARG A 180 -27.08 21.58 10.54
CA ARG A 180 -27.72 20.54 9.72
C ARG A 180 -26.76 20.03 8.68
N TRP A 181 -26.98 18.77 8.27
CA TRP A 181 -26.27 18.14 7.18
C TRP A 181 -27.20 17.22 6.40
N THR A 182 -26.92 17.06 5.11
CA THR A 182 -27.65 16.20 4.19
C THR A 182 -26.64 15.45 3.32
N ASP A 183 -26.90 14.18 3.03
CA ASP A 183 -26.09 13.42 2.08
C ASP A 183 -26.59 13.67 0.64
N ILE A 184 -25.67 14.05 -0.25
CA ILE A 184 -25.92 14.27 -1.68
C ILE A 184 -25.02 13.37 -2.53
N THR A 185 -24.58 12.24 -1.97
CA THR A 185 -23.65 11.33 -2.62
C THR A 185 -24.29 10.68 -3.85
N GLU A 186 -23.70 10.86 -5.02
CA GLU A 186 -24.09 10.13 -6.23
C GLU A 186 -23.36 8.79 -6.30
N LEU A 187 -24.09 7.70 -6.53
CA LEU A 187 -23.50 6.37 -6.72
C LEU A 187 -22.94 6.27 -8.14
N PRO A 188 -21.68 5.84 -8.32
CA PRO A 188 -21.12 5.69 -9.66
C PRO A 188 -21.83 4.57 -10.44
N GLU A 189 -22.06 4.82 -11.72
CA GLU A 189 -22.61 3.83 -12.64
C GLU A 189 -21.70 2.59 -12.73
N GLY A 190 -22.29 1.40 -12.65
CA GLY A 190 -21.56 0.12 -12.76
C GLY A 190 -21.18 -0.55 -11.43
N LEU A 191 -21.55 0.05 -10.29
CA LEU A 191 -21.42 -0.60 -8.98
C LEU A 191 -22.22 -1.91 -8.90
N GLU A 192 -23.35 -2.03 -9.59
CA GLU A 192 -24.21 -3.23 -9.55
C GLU A 192 -23.64 -4.44 -10.32
N ASN A 193 -22.76 -4.21 -11.29
CA ASN A 193 -22.29 -5.24 -12.22
C ASN A 193 -20.99 -5.93 -11.80
N SER A 194 -20.39 -5.53 -10.67
CA SER A 194 -19.13 -6.10 -10.19
C SER A 194 -19.35 -7.05 -9.02
N SER A 195 -18.48 -8.04 -8.88
CA SER A 195 -18.55 -9.07 -7.82
C SER A 195 -17.67 -8.66 -6.65
N LEU A 196 -16.39 -8.40 -6.93
CA LEU A 196 -15.40 -7.92 -5.98
C LEU A 196 -14.87 -6.54 -6.40
N THR A 197 -15.09 -5.55 -5.55
CA THR A 197 -14.75 -4.16 -5.85
C THR A 197 -13.89 -3.56 -4.76
N ARG A 198 -12.75 -2.99 -5.19
CA ARG A 198 -11.91 -2.13 -4.38
C ARG A 198 -12.43 -0.71 -4.52
N MET A 199 -12.99 -0.20 -3.44
CA MET A 199 -13.54 1.14 -3.36
C MET A 199 -12.52 2.06 -2.70
N GLU A 200 -12.16 3.11 -3.43
CA GLU A 200 -11.47 4.29 -2.90
C GLU A 200 -12.52 5.34 -2.62
N ILE A 201 -12.69 5.68 -1.34
CA ILE A 201 -13.67 6.65 -0.87
C ILE A 201 -12.98 8.01 -0.82
N LYS A 202 -13.48 8.92 -1.65
CA LYS A 202 -13.15 10.34 -1.57
C LYS A 202 -14.23 11.03 -0.77
N LYS A 203 -13.83 11.92 0.13
CA LYS A 203 -14.73 12.62 1.05
C LYS A 203 -14.72 14.10 0.66
N GLU A 204 -15.86 14.61 0.27
CA GLU A 204 -16.04 15.99 -0.17
C GLU A 204 -17.28 16.59 0.53
N PHE A 205 -17.27 17.89 0.76
CA PHE A 205 -18.42 18.58 1.34
C PHE A 205 -18.77 19.84 0.55
N HIS A 206 -20.04 20.19 0.59
CA HIS A 206 -20.60 21.38 -0.02
C HIS A 206 -21.41 22.18 1.00
N PHE A 207 -21.55 23.47 0.76
CA PHE A 207 -22.39 24.34 1.57
C PHE A 207 -23.78 24.45 0.94
N ALA A 208 -24.83 24.41 1.78
CA ALA A 208 -26.19 24.64 1.31
C ALA A 208 -26.44 26.09 0.92
N ASP A 209 -25.91 27.03 1.71
CA ASP A 209 -26.19 28.45 1.55
C ASP A 209 -24.91 29.30 1.52
N GLU A 210 -24.97 30.43 0.82
CA GLU A 210 -23.86 31.38 0.74
C GLU A 210 -23.48 32.00 2.11
N PRO A 211 -24.42 32.31 3.04
CA PRO A 211 -24.06 32.77 4.39
C PRO A 211 -23.24 31.72 5.17
N THR A 212 -23.61 30.44 5.07
CA THR A 212 -22.85 29.35 5.70
C THR A 212 -21.43 29.28 5.14
N LYS A 213 -21.28 29.40 3.82
CA LYS A 213 -19.98 29.43 3.14
C LYS A 213 -19.14 30.64 3.54
N ASN A 214 -19.75 31.82 3.67
CA ASN A 214 -19.07 33.03 4.14
C ASN A 214 -18.59 32.90 5.58
N LEU A 215 -19.43 32.34 6.47
CA LEU A 215 -19.05 32.04 7.84
C LEU A 215 -17.87 31.07 7.90
N PHE A 216 -17.94 29.98 7.14
CA PHE A 216 -16.86 29.00 7.05
C PHE A 216 -15.55 29.63 6.59
N THR A 217 -15.61 30.44 5.51
CA THR A 217 -14.44 31.14 4.95
C THR A 217 -13.84 32.11 5.96
N ASN A 218 -14.67 32.87 6.69
CA ASN A 218 -14.22 33.79 7.73
C ASN A 218 -13.54 33.06 8.89
N LEU A 219 -14.11 31.93 9.35
CA LEU A 219 -13.51 31.12 10.41
C LEU A 219 -12.21 30.45 9.96
N SER A 220 -12.15 29.94 8.73
CA SER A 220 -10.93 29.41 8.10
C SER A 220 -9.82 30.48 8.06
N HIS A 221 -10.13 31.69 7.58
CA HIS A 221 -9.16 32.78 7.56
C HIS A 221 -8.72 33.20 8.95
N ALA A 222 -9.64 33.27 9.92
CA ALA A 222 -9.30 33.56 11.31
C ALA A 222 -8.37 32.49 11.89
N PHE A 223 -8.67 31.21 11.67
CA PHE A 223 -7.85 30.08 12.11
C PHE A 223 -6.44 30.13 11.50
N GLN A 224 -6.35 30.36 10.18
CA GLN A 224 -5.08 30.52 9.49
C GLN A 224 -4.29 31.72 10.01
N ALA A 225 -4.93 32.89 10.19
CA ALA A 225 -4.27 34.10 10.66
C ALA A 225 -3.68 33.94 12.07
N ARG A 226 -4.39 33.25 12.98
CA ARG A 226 -3.92 32.95 14.35
C ARG A 226 -2.71 32.00 14.39
N ASN A 227 -2.57 31.12 13.39
CA ASN A 227 -1.52 30.10 13.37
C ASN A 227 -0.33 30.47 12.47
N ARG A 228 -0.51 31.40 11.52
CA ARG A 228 0.48 31.75 10.50
C ARG A 228 1.83 32.23 11.05
N HIS A 229 1.85 32.86 12.22
CA HIS A 229 3.07 33.45 12.79
C HIS A 229 3.80 32.52 13.77
N ARG A 230 3.34 31.28 13.94
CA ARG A 230 3.92 30.35 14.92
C ARG A 230 5.20 29.65 14.43
N ASP A 231 5.37 29.47 13.12
CA ASP A 231 6.57 28.88 12.52
C ASP A 231 6.86 29.48 11.13
N ARG A 232 8.00 29.12 10.52
CA ARG A 232 8.49 29.61 9.23
C ARG A 232 7.59 29.21 8.06
N TYR A 233 7.06 28.00 8.08
CA TYR A 233 6.10 27.50 7.11
C TYR A 233 4.89 26.92 7.84
N MET A 234 3.73 26.99 7.20
CA MET A 234 2.49 26.44 7.71
C MET A 234 1.72 25.83 6.54
N ASP A 235 1.36 24.56 6.68
CA ASP A 235 0.43 23.89 5.79
C ASP A 235 -0.97 23.99 6.40
N TYR A 236 -1.94 24.40 5.59
CA TYR A 236 -3.35 24.47 5.97
C TYR A 236 -4.13 23.45 5.14
N GLU A 237 -4.90 22.62 5.83
CA GLU A 237 -5.73 21.58 5.21
C GLU A 237 -7.15 21.62 5.80
N GLU A 238 -8.13 21.42 4.92
CA GLU A 238 -9.53 21.24 5.30
C GLU A 238 -9.86 19.76 5.16
N GLU A 239 -10.21 19.12 6.27
CA GLU A 239 -10.43 17.68 6.32
C GLU A 239 -11.87 17.36 6.67
N LEU A 240 -12.52 16.56 5.82
CA LEU A 240 -13.79 15.92 6.12
C LEU A 240 -13.53 14.56 6.76
N VAL A 241 -13.77 14.47 8.07
CA VAL A 241 -13.66 13.23 8.83
C VAL A 241 -15.03 12.63 9.04
N ILE A 242 -15.16 11.33 8.78
CA ILE A 242 -16.35 10.55 9.13
C ILE A 242 -15.85 9.40 10.00
N ASP A 243 -16.31 9.34 11.24
CA ASP A 243 -15.75 8.44 12.26
C ASP A 243 -15.93 6.96 11.89
N GLY A 244 -14.99 6.07 12.21
CA GLY A 244 -15.14 4.64 11.91
C GLY A 244 -15.09 4.24 10.42
N ILE A 245 -14.85 5.17 9.51
CA ILE A 245 -14.81 4.90 8.06
C ILE A 245 -13.38 4.94 7.52
N LYS A 246 -12.99 3.84 6.88
CA LYS A 246 -11.71 3.73 6.17
C LYS A 246 -11.85 4.26 4.75
N ASP A 247 -10.86 5.04 4.30
CA ASP A 247 -10.81 5.60 2.94
C ASP A 247 -10.67 4.52 1.86
N HIS A 248 -10.13 3.36 2.22
CA HIS A 248 -9.92 2.24 1.31
C HIS A 248 -10.63 1.02 1.85
N VAL A 249 -11.62 0.52 1.12
CA VAL A 249 -12.36 -0.68 1.48
C VAL A 249 -12.47 -1.61 0.29
N VAL A 250 -12.34 -2.90 0.57
CA VAL A 250 -12.57 -3.95 -0.39
C VAL A 250 -13.79 -4.71 0.08
N ALA A 251 -14.84 -4.73 -0.71
CA ALA A 251 -16.09 -5.38 -0.36
C ALA A 251 -16.74 -6.03 -1.57
N TYR A 252 -17.61 -6.99 -1.30
CA TYR A 252 -18.46 -7.62 -2.30
C TYR A 252 -19.72 -6.79 -2.51
N ILE A 253 -20.18 -6.60 -3.73
CA ILE A 253 -21.48 -5.92 -3.93
C ILE A 253 -22.62 -6.83 -3.48
N ASP A 254 -22.57 -8.10 -3.89
CA ASP A 254 -23.50 -9.12 -3.46
C ASP A 254 -22.79 -10.14 -2.55
N PRO A 255 -23.10 -10.17 -1.24
CA PRO A 255 -22.46 -11.09 -0.30
C PRO A 255 -22.79 -12.56 -0.61
N LEU A 256 -23.88 -12.84 -1.33
CA LEU A 256 -24.26 -14.20 -1.73
C LEU A 256 -23.41 -14.73 -2.88
N LYS A 257 -22.80 -13.85 -3.69
CA LYS A 257 -21.90 -14.20 -4.80
C LYS A 257 -20.43 -14.28 -4.39
N ARG A 258 -20.16 -14.36 -3.08
CA ARG A 258 -18.80 -14.47 -2.57
C ARG A 258 -18.10 -15.70 -3.13
N GLU A 259 -16.96 -15.49 -3.77
CA GLU A 259 -16.14 -16.59 -4.23
C GLU A 259 -15.38 -17.25 -3.07
N TRP A 260 -15.58 -18.55 -2.90
CA TRP A 260 -14.96 -19.38 -1.86
C TRP A 260 -13.42 -19.43 -1.91
N TRP A 261 -12.82 -19.13 -3.06
CA TRP A 261 -11.36 -19.14 -3.26
C TRP A 261 -10.66 -17.83 -2.86
N ILE A 262 -11.41 -16.74 -2.62
CA ILE A 262 -10.87 -15.43 -2.22
C ILE A 262 -10.77 -15.36 -0.70
N VAL A 263 -9.90 -16.21 -0.14
CA VAL A 263 -9.56 -16.25 1.29
C VAL A 263 -8.08 -16.55 1.48
N SER A 264 -7.53 -16.14 2.62
CA SER A 264 -6.10 -16.31 2.94
C SER A 264 -5.64 -17.77 2.92
N THR A 265 -6.53 -18.73 3.23
CA THR A 265 -6.19 -20.17 3.20
C THR A 265 -5.81 -20.63 1.80
N TRP A 266 -6.61 -20.29 0.79
CA TRP A 266 -6.31 -20.65 -0.60
C TRP A 266 -5.03 -19.95 -1.08
N TYR A 267 -4.80 -18.69 -0.70
CA TYR A 267 -3.54 -18.03 -1.00
C TYR A 267 -2.32 -18.83 -0.50
N TRP A 268 -2.37 -19.36 0.73
CA TRP A 268 -1.29 -20.18 1.27
C TRP A 268 -1.15 -21.53 0.57
N ILE A 269 -2.26 -22.17 0.18
CA ILE A 269 -2.22 -23.41 -0.61
C ILE A 269 -1.52 -23.17 -1.95
N PHE A 270 -1.94 -22.13 -2.70
CA PHE A 270 -1.30 -21.77 -3.97
C PHE A 270 0.16 -21.36 -3.79
N SER A 271 0.49 -20.69 -2.69
CA SER A 271 1.88 -20.32 -2.37
C SER A 271 2.73 -21.55 -2.06
N ALA A 272 2.23 -22.49 -1.26
CA ALA A 272 2.93 -23.73 -0.95
C ALA A 272 3.28 -24.56 -2.21
N LEU A 273 2.41 -24.49 -3.22
CA LEU A 273 2.57 -25.16 -4.52
C LEU A 273 3.48 -24.41 -5.52
N MET A 274 4.11 -23.29 -5.15
CA MET A 274 4.89 -22.42 -6.07
C MET A 274 4.05 -21.77 -7.19
N ILE A 275 2.73 -21.64 -6.98
CA ILE A 275 1.79 -21.07 -7.95
C ILE A 275 1.12 -19.79 -7.41
N SER A 276 1.78 -19.09 -6.48
CA SER A 276 1.26 -17.82 -5.94
C SER A 276 0.99 -16.79 -7.03
N TRP A 277 1.77 -16.77 -8.11
CA TRP A 277 1.60 -15.81 -9.21
C TRP A 277 0.26 -15.97 -9.94
N ILE A 278 -0.23 -17.20 -10.16
CA ILE A 278 -1.54 -17.43 -10.79
C ILE A 278 -2.64 -16.91 -9.88
N TYR A 279 -2.54 -17.18 -8.58
CA TYR A 279 -3.52 -16.70 -7.61
C TYR A 279 -3.56 -15.16 -7.58
N ARG A 280 -2.39 -14.50 -7.58
CA ARG A 280 -2.29 -13.04 -7.65
C ARG A 280 -2.92 -12.52 -8.95
N TRP A 281 -2.60 -13.13 -10.09
CA TRP A 281 -3.18 -12.76 -11.39
C TRP A 281 -4.70 -12.92 -11.42
N MET A 282 -5.24 -14.01 -10.87
CA MET A 282 -6.69 -14.24 -10.76
C MET A 282 -7.37 -13.15 -9.93
N ILE A 283 -6.79 -12.75 -8.79
CA ILE A 283 -7.32 -11.66 -7.96
C ILE A 283 -7.30 -10.34 -8.71
N VAL A 284 -6.20 -9.98 -9.36
CA VAL A 284 -6.09 -8.73 -10.13
C VAL A 284 -7.13 -8.68 -11.24
N ARG A 285 -7.29 -9.77 -11.99
CA ARG A 285 -8.28 -9.83 -13.08
C ARG A 285 -9.73 -9.77 -12.58
N ARG A 286 -9.99 -10.29 -11.38
CA ARG A 286 -11.33 -10.32 -10.79
C ARG A 286 -11.69 -9.01 -10.10
N THR A 287 -10.72 -8.36 -9.46
CA THR A 287 -10.91 -7.13 -8.68
C THR A 287 -11.08 -5.95 -9.61
N ARG A 288 -12.19 -5.22 -9.49
CA ARG A 288 -12.33 -3.91 -10.12
C ARG A 288 -11.98 -2.80 -9.14
N GLN A 289 -11.35 -1.75 -9.63
CA GLN A 289 -11.11 -0.52 -8.88
C GLN A 289 -12.21 0.49 -9.20
N LEU A 290 -12.82 1.03 -8.16
CA LEU A 290 -13.87 2.03 -8.24
C LEU A 290 -13.54 3.16 -7.26
N SER A 291 -13.69 4.40 -7.70
CA SER A 291 -13.62 5.56 -6.81
C SER A 291 -15.04 6.07 -6.55
N VAL A 292 -15.45 6.09 -5.29
CA VAL A 292 -16.74 6.64 -4.85
C VAL A 292 -16.47 7.97 -4.16
N THR A 293 -17.08 9.06 -4.64
CA THR A 293 -17.01 10.36 -3.97
C THR A 293 -18.23 10.54 -3.10
N ILE A 294 -18.02 10.63 -1.79
CA ILE A 294 -19.05 10.83 -0.78
C ILE A 294 -19.17 12.33 -0.57
N LEU A 295 -20.36 12.85 -0.87
CA LEU A 295 -20.65 14.27 -0.86
C LEU A 295 -21.64 14.59 0.27
N LYS A 296 -21.20 15.42 1.21
CA LYS A 296 -22.01 15.89 2.34
C LYS A 296 -22.31 17.36 2.18
N GLN A 297 -23.59 17.73 2.19
CA GLN A 297 -24.01 19.12 2.22
C GLN A 297 -24.19 19.57 3.67
N VAL A 298 -23.63 20.72 4.04
CA VAL A 298 -23.70 21.27 5.40
C VAL A 298 -24.34 22.66 5.41
N GLU A 299 -25.08 22.94 6.49
CA GLU A 299 -25.83 24.18 6.70
C GLU A 299 -25.68 24.65 8.15
N VAL A 300 -25.51 25.96 8.32
CA VAL A 300 -25.60 26.64 9.63
C VAL A 300 -26.89 27.44 9.64
N CYS A 301 -27.81 27.08 10.54
CA CYS A 301 -29.01 27.88 10.75
C CYS A 301 -28.67 29.05 11.69
N PHE A 302 -28.94 30.27 11.24
CA PHE A 302 -28.74 31.51 11.98
C PHE A 302 -29.96 31.89 12.82
#